data_AF-A0A4S0UQ02-F1
#
_entry.id   AF-A0A4S0UQ02-F1
#
_cell.length_a   1.000
_cell.length_b   1.000
_cell.length_c   1.000
_cell.angle_alpha   90.00
_cell.angle_beta   90.00
_cell.angle_gamma   90.00
#
_symmetry.space_group_name_H-M   'P 1'
#
loop_
_entity.id
_entity.type
_entity.pdbx_description
1 polymer ?
#
loop_
_entity_poly.entity_id
_entity_poly.type
_entity_poly.pdbx_seq_one_letter_code
_entity_poly.pdbx_strand_id
1 'polypeptide(L)'
;FSTVVRYVTWSAETRKFTVRVHDLPNDRSYSEEFDHVIVASGHFSTPNVPEFPGFETFNGRILHAHDFRDAREFVGQDILIIGTSYSAEDIGSQCWKYGCKSVTVSH
;
A
#
# COMPACT_ATOMS: atom_id res chain seq x y z
N PHE A 1 11.05 -0.28 -17.97
CA PHE A 1 9.95 -0.08 -16.99
C PHE A 1 9.13 -1.36 -16.92
N SER A 2 8.25 -1.53 -15.93
CA SER A 2 7.49 -2.79 -15.70
C SER A 2 8.38 -4.01 -15.42
N THR A 3 9.50 -3.77 -14.74
CA THR A 3 10.47 -4.79 -14.33
C THR A 3 10.54 -4.78 -12.82
N VAL A 4 10.19 -5.89 -12.18
CA VAL A 4 10.15 -6.00 -10.71
C VAL A 4 11.38 -6.74 -10.20
N VAL A 5 12.03 -6.20 -9.17
CA VAL A 5 13.09 -6.91 -8.45
C VAL A 5 12.46 -8.04 -7.66
N ARG A 6 12.95 -9.27 -7.84
CA ARG A 6 12.49 -10.47 -7.12
C ARG A 6 13.39 -10.82 -5.95
N TYR A 7 14.71 -10.78 -6.18
CA TYR A 7 15.71 -11.10 -5.17
C TYR A 7 16.97 -10.26 -5.38
N VAL A 8 17.61 -9.93 -4.27
CA VAL A 8 18.97 -9.37 -4.25
C VAL A 8 19.78 -10.26 -3.33
N THR A 9 20.84 -10.87 -3.85
CA THR A 9 21.76 -11.70 -3.07
C THR A 9 23.16 -11.13 -3.14
N TRP A 10 23.92 -11.25 -2.06
CA TRP A 10 25.32 -10.84 -1.98
C TRP A 10 26.22 -12.06 -1.99
N SER A 11 27.29 -12.02 -2.77
CA SER A 11 28.36 -13.01 -2.74
C SER A 11 29.63 -12.43 -2.14
N ALA A 12 30.12 -13.05 -1.07
CA ALA A 12 31.38 -12.65 -0.43
C ALA A 12 32.62 -13.00 -1.27
N GLU A 13 32.53 -14.02 -2.12
CA GLU A 13 33.63 -14.46 -3.00
C GLU A 13 33.86 -13.47 -4.13
N THR A 14 32.78 -13.11 -4.85
CA THR A 14 32.87 -12.17 -5.98
C THR A 14 32.79 -10.71 -5.54
N ARG A 15 32.38 -10.46 -4.29
CA ARG A 15 32.09 -9.12 -3.74
C ARG A 15 31.10 -8.33 -4.60
N LYS A 16 30.10 -9.02 -5.14
CA LYS A 16 29.04 -8.43 -5.96
C LYS A 16 27.65 -8.83 -5.47
N PHE A 17 26.68 -7.98 -5.82
CA PHE A 17 25.27 -8.30 -5.73
C PHE A 17 24.79 -8.96 -7.01
N THR A 18 24.07 -10.06 -6.90
CA THR A 18 23.24 -10.59 -7.99
C THR A 18 21.81 -10.11 -7.80
N VAL A 19 21.30 -9.35 -8.75
CA VAL A 19 19.93 -8.83 -8.73
C VAL A 19 19.11 -9.63 -9.74
N ARG A 20 18.14 -10.40 -9.24
CA ARG A 20 17.18 -11.12 -10.08
C ARG A 20 15.95 -10.27 -10.29
N VAL A 21 15.58 -10.06 -11.55
CA VAL A 21 14.39 -9.30 -11.93
C VAL A 21 13.43 -10.14 -12.76
N HIS A 22 12.20 -9.64 -12.87
CA HIS A 22 11.18 -10.19 -13.76
C HIS A 22 10.61 -9.07 -14.63
N ASP A 23 10.84 -9.17 -15.94
CA ASP A 23 10.30 -8.31 -16.98
C ASP A 23 8.87 -8.77 -17.30
N LEU A 24 7.89 -8.04 -16.75
CA LEU A 24 6.47 -8.41 -16.81
C LEU A 24 5.94 -8.43 -18.26
N PRO A 25 6.20 -7.43 -19.12
CA PRO A 25 5.77 -7.46 -20.53
C PRO A 25 6.19 -8.70 -21.31
N ASN A 26 7.40 -9.22 -21.05
CA ASN A 26 7.98 -10.35 -21.79
C ASN A 26 7.89 -11.68 -21.02
N ASP A 27 7.25 -11.68 -19.85
CA ASP A 27 7.17 -12.81 -18.91
C ASP A 27 8.52 -13.51 -18.71
N ARG A 28 9.59 -12.70 -18.56
CA ARG A 28 10.97 -13.19 -18.56
C ARG A 28 11.67 -12.83 -17.27
N SER A 29 12.32 -13.81 -16.66
CA SER A 29 13.23 -13.57 -15.53
C SER A 29 14.68 -13.63 -15.96
N TYR A 30 15.51 -12.73 -15.43
CA TYR A 30 16.95 -12.74 -15.64
C TYR A 30 17.67 -12.14 -14.42
N SER A 31 18.99 -12.30 -14.37
CA SER A 31 19.84 -11.76 -13.31
C SER A 31 21.00 -10.98 -13.89
N GLU A 32 21.41 -9.93 -13.19
CA GLU A 32 22.60 -9.13 -13.50
C GLU A 32 23.44 -8.93 -12.23
N GLU A 33 24.74 -8.72 -12.40
CA GLU A 33 25.68 -8.46 -11.31
C GLU A 33 25.99 -6.97 -11.17
N PHE A 34 26.05 -6.47 -9.93
CA PHE A 34 26.36 -5.08 -9.62
C PHE A 34 27.33 -4.98 -8.45
N ASP A 35 28.23 -4.00 -8.48
CA ASP A 35 29.13 -3.70 -7.36
C ASP A 35 28.40 -3.02 -6.20
N HIS A 36 27.33 -2.28 -6.51
CA HIS A 36 26.53 -1.54 -5.54
C HIS A 36 25.03 -1.68 -5.82
N VAL A 37 24.22 -1.64 -4.75
CA VAL A 37 22.75 -1.62 -4.82
C VAL A 37 22.23 -0.48 -3.94
N ILE A 38 21.31 0.33 -4.49
CA ILE A 38 20.59 1.37 -3.77
C ILE A 38 19.11 0.97 -3.72
N VAL A 39 18.56 0.81 -2.52
CA VAL A 39 17.15 0.43 -2.33
C VAL A 39 16.32 1.69 -2.10
N ALA A 40 15.49 2.03 -3.08
CA ALA A 40 14.58 3.19 -3.06
C ALA A 40 13.13 2.79 -3.37
N SER A 41 12.68 1.62 -2.88
CA SER A 41 11.35 1.04 -3.18
C SER A 41 10.17 1.70 -2.46
N GLY A 42 10.42 2.66 -1.56
CA GLY A 42 9.40 3.24 -0.69
C GLY A 42 8.93 2.29 0.42
N HIS A 43 8.06 2.79 1.30
CA HIS A 43 7.56 2.06 2.47
C HIS A 43 6.09 2.36 2.86
N PHE A 44 5.32 3.01 1.98
CA PHE A 44 3.90 3.32 2.19
C PHE A 44 2.95 2.57 1.24
N SER A 45 3.43 1.48 0.63
CA SER A 45 2.68 0.68 -0.35
C SER A 45 2.26 -0.69 0.17
N THR A 46 2.82 -1.15 1.29
CA THR A 46 2.38 -2.39 1.97
C THR A 46 1.58 -1.99 3.20
N PRO A 47 0.26 -2.25 3.23
CA PRO A 47 -0.60 -1.77 4.31
C PRO A 47 -0.38 -2.57 5.60
N ASN A 48 -0.54 -1.90 6.74
CA ASN A 48 -0.72 -2.56 8.03
C ASN A 48 -2.23 -2.66 8.31
N VAL A 49 -2.80 -3.86 8.17
CA VAL A 49 -4.25 -4.09 8.26
C VAL A 49 -4.56 -4.93 9.51
N PRO A 50 -4.73 -4.32 10.69
CA PRO A 50 -5.15 -5.04 11.88
C PRO A 50 -6.59 -5.54 11.74
N GLU A 51 -6.86 -6.69 12.34
CA GLU A 51 -8.21 -7.26 12.44
C GLU A 51 -8.86 -6.85 13.76
N PHE A 52 -10.15 -6.55 13.72
CA PHE A 52 -10.96 -6.26 14.91
C PHE A 52 -12.13 -7.26 14.99
N PRO A 53 -12.55 -7.67 16.20
CA PRO A 53 -13.71 -8.55 16.36
C PRO A 53 -14.96 -7.99 15.68
N GLY A 54 -15.65 -8.82 14.89
CA GLY A 54 -16.88 -8.45 14.19
C GLY A 54 -16.68 -7.94 12.76
N PHE A 55 -15.44 -7.81 12.27
CA PHE A 55 -15.17 -7.46 10.88
C PHE A 55 -15.85 -8.41 9.89
N GLU A 56 -15.87 -9.70 10.20
CA GLU A 56 -16.46 -10.76 9.40
C GLU A 56 -17.99 -10.71 9.32
N THR A 57 -18.63 -10.03 10.28
CA THR A 57 -20.10 -9.85 10.33
C THR A 57 -20.55 -8.44 10.00
N PHE A 58 -19.61 -7.49 9.81
CA PHE A 58 -19.93 -6.13 9.43
C PHE A 58 -20.49 -6.07 8.01
N ASN A 59 -21.74 -5.63 7.86
CA ASN A 59 -22.46 -5.59 6.59
C ASN A 59 -22.14 -4.34 5.73
N GLY A 60 -20.98 -3.71 5.97
CA GLY A 60 -20.49 -2.56 5.22
C GLY A 60 -19.12 -2.84 4.62
N ARG A 61 -18.58 -1.87 3.87
CA ARG A 61 -17.25 -2.01 3.28
C ARG A 61 -16.16 -1.68 4.31
N ILE A 62 -15.16 -2.55 4.38
CA ILE A 62 -13.92 -2.33 5.13
C ILE A 62 -12.78 -2.21 4.12
N LEU A 63 -11.95 -1.16 4.22
CA LEU A 63 -10.74 -0.99 3.42
C LEU A 63 -9.63 -0.29 4.21
N HIS A 64 -8.37 -0.57 3.88
CA HIS A 64 -7.23 0.21 4.37
C HIS A 64 -7.06 1.48 3.52
N ALA A 65 -6.45 2.53 4.08
CA ALA A 65 -6.16 3.78 3.35
C ALA A 65 -5.41 3.57 2.01
N HIS A 66 -4.65 2.48 1.90
CA HIS A 66 -3.95 2.07 0.69
C HIS A 66 -4.89 1.78 -0.50
N ASP A 67 -6.14 1.37 -0.24
CA ASP A 67 -7.13 1.00 -1.24
C ASP A 67 -8.16 2.11 -1.51
N PHE A 68 -8.09 3.23 -0.78
CA PHE A 68 -8.95 4.38 -1.00
C PHE A 68 -8.62 5.05 -2.34
N ARG A 69 -9.65 5.33 -3.17
CA ARG A 69 -9.47 5.93 -4.50
C ARG A 69 -10.38 7.12 -4.76
N ASP A 70 -11.67 7.01 -4.45
CA ASP A 70 -12.66 8.06 -4.74
C ASP A 70 -13.59 8.31 -3.54
N ALA A 71 -13.56 9.53 -3.00
CA ALA A 71 -14.40 9.94 -1.89
C ALA A 71 -15.90 9.92 -2.23
N ARG A 72 -16.25 10.04 -3.52
CA ARG A 72 -17.65 10.07 -3.99
C ARG A 72 -18.36 8.73 -3.78
N GLU A 73 -17.62 7.65 -3.56
CA GLU A 73 -18.17 6.34 -3.20
C GLU A 73 -18.91 6.38 -1.84
N PHE A 74 -18.63 7.38 -1.00
CA PHE A 74 -19.18 7.50 0.35
C PHE A 74 -20.18 8.66 0.52
N VAL A 75 -20.72 9.21 -0.58
CA VAL A 75 -21.75 10.26 -0.52
C VAL A 75 -22.96 9.79 0.28
N GLY A 76 -23.40 10.61 1.25
CA GLY A 76 -24.53 10.31 2.13
C GLY A 76 -24.29 9.18 3.15
N GLN A 77 -23.08 8.61 3.22
CA GLN A 77 -22.75 7.52 4.14
C GLN A 77 -22.16 8.04 5.46
N ASP A 78 -22.35 7.26 6.52
CA ASP A 78 -21.68 7.46 7.80
C ASP A 78 -20.35 6.67 7.77
N ILE A 79 -19.21 7.35 7.98
CA ILE A 79 -17.87 6.77 7.84
C ILE A 79 -17.16 6.70 9.19
N LEU A 80 -16.55 5.55 9.48
CA LEU A 80 -15.59 5.37 10.57
C LEU A 80 -14.17 5.33 10.01
N ILE A 81 -13.28 6.14 10.56
CA ILE A 81 -11.84 6.15 10.29
C ILE A 81 -11.12 5.66 11.55
N ILE A 82 -10.29 4.64 11.41
CA ILE A 82 -9.48 4.09 12.50
C ILE A 82 -8.03 4.55 12.32
N GLY A 83 -7.49 5.24 13.31
CA GLY A 83 -6.15 5.84 13.29
C GLY A 83 -6.17 7.37 13.23
N THR A 84 -5.03 8.00 13.52
CA THR A 84 -4.93 9.46 13.78
C THR A 84 -3.77 10.17 13.09
N SER A 85 -3.17 9.56 12.07
CA SER A 85 -2.10 10.20 11.30
C SER A 85 -2.63 10.81 10.00
N TYR A 86 -1.73 11.25 9.13
CA TYR A 86 -2.04 12.03 7.92
C TYR A 86 -3.12 11.43 7.02
N SER A 87 -3.11 10.11 6.80
CA SER A 87 -4.14 9.47 5.97
C SER A 87 -5.53 9.59 6.59
N ALA A 88 -5.66 9.50 7.92
CA ALA A 88 -6.95 9.64 8.59
C ALA A 88 -7.49 11.07 8.45
N GLU A 89 -6.61 12.07 8.64
CA GLU A 89 -6.94 13.48 8.50
C GLU A 89 -7.39 13.83 7.08
N ASP A 90 -6.59 13.50 6.07
CA ASP A 90 -6.87 13.93 4.70
C ASP A 90 -7.98 13.09 4.04
N ILE A 91 -8.04 11.77 4.26
CA ILE A 91 -9.17 10.96 3.76
C ILE A 91 -10.48 11.42 4.39
N GLY A 92 -10.50 11.68 5.71
CA GLY A 92 -11.67 12.26 6.38
C GLY A 92 -12.06 13.61 5.78
N SER A 93 -11.08 14.47 5.51
CA SER A 93 -11.29 15.76 4.85
C SER A 93 -11.88 15.62 3.45
N GLN A 94 -11.39 14.66 2.64
CA GLN A 94 -11.94 14.39 1.31
C GLN A 94 -13.37 13.87 1.40
N CYS A 95 -13.64 12.87 2.23
CA CYS A 95 -14.99 12.32 2.39
C CYS A 95 -16.01 13.40 2.81
N TRP A 96 -15.63 14.26 3.77
CA TRP A 96 -16.46 15.39 4.17
C TRP A 96 -16.70 16.36 3.00
N LYS A 97 -15.63 16.78 2.32
CA LYS A 97 -15.71 17.70 1.18
C LYS A 97 -16.61 17.18 0.05
N TYR A 98 -16.60 15.87 -0.21
CA TYR A 98 -17.38 15.26 -1.29
C TYR A 98 -18.78 14.80 -0.85
N GLY A 99 -19.18 15.02 0.40
CA GLY A 99 -20.57 14.89 0.83
C GLY A 99 -20.93 13.58 1.52
N CYS A 100 -20.00 12.97 2.26
CA CYS A 100 -20.40 11.96 3.25
C CYS A 100 -21.32 12.59 4.31
N LYS A 101 -22.13 11.77 4.98
CA LYS A 101 -23.08 12.23 5.99
C LYS A 101 -22.42 12.54 7.32
N SER A 102 -21.48 11.70 7.76
CA SER A 102 -20.71 11.92 8.98
C SER A 102 -19.34 11.24 8.93
N VAL A 103 -18.39 11.76 9.71
CA VAL A 103 -17.06 11.16 9.91
C VAL A 103 -16.83 10.98 11.41
N THR A 104 -16.56 9.75 11.83
CA THR A 104 -16.09 9.42 13.19
C THR A 104 -14.64 8.97 13.11
N VAL A 105 -13.77 9.48 13.98
CA VAL A 105 -12.36 9.09 14.07
C VAL A 105 -12.11 8.37 15.39
N SER A 106 -11.55 7.17 15.34
CA SER A 106 -11.15 6.36 16.51
C SER A 106 -9.63 6.35 16.66
N HIS A 107 -9.14 6.56 17.89
CA HIS A 107 -7.73 6.74 18.22
C HIS A 107 -7.25 5.80 19.34
#